data_AF-A0A3B8WF92-F1
#
_entry.id   AF-A0A3B8WF92-F1
#
_cell.length_a   1.000
_cell.length_b   1.000
_cell.length_c   1.000
_cell.angle_alpha   90.00
_cell.angle_beta   90.00
_cell.angle_gamma   90.00
#
_symmetry.space_group_name_H-M   'P 1'
#
loop_
_entity.id
_entity.type
_entity.pdbx_description
1 polymer ?
#
loop_
_entity_poly.entity_id
_entity_poly.type
_entity_poly.pdbx_seq_one_letter_code
_entity_poly.pdbx_strand_id
1 'polypeptide(L)' 'KGTSLLLVETAWEGFEKGRNLNKVGMKAQDTSELFFQDVKVPADNLLGSMEGQGFFQLMQELPAERLQVALTAVAA' A
#
# COMPACT_ATOMS: atom_id res chain seq x y z
N LYS A 1 13.70 16.24 -2.18
CA LYS A 1 13.08 15.39 -3.23
C LYS A 1 13.20 13.94 -2.78
N GLY A 2 12.09 13.22 -2.66
CA GLY A 2 12.02 11.86 -2.13
C GLY A 2 10.57 11.34 -2.21
N THR A 3 10.33 10.10 -1.82
CA THR A 3 8.99 9.48 -1.81
C THR A 3 8.23 9.90 -0.55
N SER A 4 6.94 10.19 -0.64
CA SER A 4 6.04 10.40 0.51
C SER A 4 5.00 9.28 0.57
N LEU A 5 4.46 9.01 1.75
CA LEU A 5 3.30 8.14 1.92
C LEU A 5 2.08 9.00 2.19
N LEU A 6 0.96 8.69 1.55
CA LEU A 6 -0.29 9.44 1.66
C LEU A 6 -1.42 8.46 1.99
N LEU A 7 -2.28 8.86 2.92
CA LEU A 7 -3.53 8.17 3.21
C LEU A 7 -4.58 8.60 2.17
N VAL A 8 -5.10 7.65 1.39
CA VAL A 8 -6.07 7.92 0.33
C VAL A 8 -7.34 7.11 0.60
N GLU A 9 -8.48 7.79 0.64
CA GLU A 9 -9.78 7.14 0.82
C GLU A 9 -10.30 6.59 -0.51
N THR A 10 -10.87 5.39 -0.47
CA THR A 10 -11.37 4.71 -1.68
C THR A 10 -12.64 5.34 -2.27
N ALA A 11 -13.32 6.21 -1.51
CA ALA A 11 -14.51 6.93 -1.96
C ALA A 11 -14.20 8.25 -2.68
N TRP A 12 -12.92 8.65 -2.74
CA TRP A 12 -12.56 9.92 -3.36
C TRP A 12 -12.63 9.87 -4.88
N GLU A 13 -13.07 10.99 -5.47
CA GLU A 13 -13.13 11.15 -6.91
C GLU A 13 -11.76 10.94 -7.55
N GLY A 14 -11.74 10.19 -8.65
CA GLY A 14 -10.52 9.83 -9.37
C GLY A 14 -9.83 8.56 -8.88
N PHE A 15 -10.26 7.98 -7.75
CA PHE A 15 -9.79 6.66 -7.32
C PHE A 15 -10.69 5.56 -7.90
N GLU A 16 -10.08 4.56 -8.52
CA GLU A 16 -10.80 3.38 -9.01
C GLU A 16 -10.02 2.11 -8.71
N LYS A 17 -10.75 1.03 -8.38
CA LYS A 17 -10.20 -0.31 -8.22
C LYS A 17 -10.50 -1.13 -9.47
N GLY A 18 -9.48 -1.77 -10.03
CA GLY A 18 -9.62 -2.72 -11.13
C GLY A 18 -10.32 -4.01 -10.71
N ARG A 19 -10.38 -4.97 -11.65
CA ARG A 19 -10.88 -6.31 -11.36
C ARG A 19 -9.86 -7.12 -10.55
N ASN A 20 -10.37 -8.09 -9.80
CA ASN A 20 -9.51 -9.07 -9.14
C ASN A 20 -8.74 -9.93 -10.15
N LEU A 21 -7.44 -10.10 -9.90
CA LEU A 21 -6.52 -10.87 -10.71
C LEU A 21 -6.69 -12.37 -10.50
N ASN A 22 -6.60 -13.13 -11.59
CA ASN A 22 -6.53 -14.58 -11.57
C ASN A 22 -5.12 -15.03 -11.18
N LYS A 23 -4.93 -15.36 -9.90
CA LYS A 23 -3.63 -15.76 -9.32
C LYS A 23 -3.40 -17.26 -9.38
N VAL A 24 -2.15 -17.72 -9.30
CA VAL A 24 -1.81 -19.14 -9.16
C VAL A 24 -2.21 -19.68 -7.77
N GLY A 25 -1.93 -18.95 -6.71
CA GLY A 25 -2.25 -19.29 -5.32
C GLY A 25 -2.92 -18.14 -4.57
N MET A 26 -3.09 -18.28 -3.24
CA MET A 26 -3.68 -17.27 -2.36
C MET A 26 -5.03 -16.74 -2.90
N LYS A 27 -5.89 -17.65 -3.37
CA LYS A 27 -7.14 -17.32 -4.08
C LYS A 27 -8.13 -16.50 -3.25
N ALA A 28 -8.08 -16.66 -1.92
CA ALA A 28 -8.94 -15.94 -0.98
C ALA A 28 -8.51 -14.48 -0.73
N GLN A 29 -7.29 -14.10 -1.12
CA GLN A 29 -6.81 -12.73 -0.97
C GLN A 29 -7.16 -11.96 -2.23
N ASP A 30 -7.85 -10.84 -2.11
CA ASP A 30 -8.11 -9.96 -3.25
C ASP A 30 -6.80 -9.32 -3.74
N THR A 31 -6.66 -9.20 -5.05
CA THR A 31 -5.49 -8.56 -5.67
C THR A 31 -5.98 -7.89 -6.92
N SER A 32 -5.88 -6.56 -6.98
CA SER A 32 -6.39 -5.74 -8.07
C SER A 32 -5.41 -4.61 -8.35
N GLU A 33 -5.45 -4.09 -9.57
CA GLU A 33 -4.80 -2.83 -9.90
C GLU A 33 -5.58 -1.68 -9.24
N LEU A 34 -4.85 -0.65 -8.79
CA LEU A 34 -5.43 0.57 -8.22
C LEU A 34 -5.07 1.75 -9.13
N PHE A 35 -6.07 2.53 -9.52
CA PHE A 35 -5.92 3.69 -10.40
C PHE A 35 -6.17 4.97 -9.61
N PHE A 36 -5.30 5.95 -9.81
CA PHE A 36 -5.37 7.26 -9.15
C PHE A 36 -5.28 8.34 -10.24
N GLN A 37 -6.42 8.84 -10.70
CA GLN A 37 -6.52 9.86 -11.72
C GLN A 37 -6.95 11.19 -11.10
N ASP A 38 -6.02 12.13 -10.98
CA ASP A 38 -6.27 13.48 -10.45
C ASP A 38 -6.91 13.54 -9.04
N VAL A 39 -6.73 12.48 -8.24
CA VAL A 39 -7.22 12.39 -6.86
C VAL A 39 -6.71 13.57 -6.02
N LYS A 40 -7.63 14.32 -5.42
CA LYS A 40 -7.30 15.45 -4.53
C LYS A 40 -7.10 14.94 -3.11
N VAL A 41 -5.84 14.90 -2.67
CA VAL A 41 -5.46 14.45 -1.32
C VAL A 41 -5.15 15.67 -0.45
N PRO A 42 -5.81 15.87 0.70
CA PRO A 42 -5.46 16.91 1.67
C PRO A 42 -4.03 16.75 2.18
N ALA A 43 -3.35 17.87 2.48
CA ALA A 43 -1.97 17.83 2.99
C ALA A 43 -1.86 17.09 4.33
N ASP A 44 -2.90 17.15 5.16
CA ASP A 44 -2.96 16.49 6.46
C ASP A 44 -3.02 14.95 6.37
N ASN A 45 -3.25 14.40 5.16
CA ASN A 45 -3.18 12.95 4.90
C ASN A 45 -1.76 12.46 4.62
N LEU A 46 -0.75 13.33 4.73
CA LEU A 46 0.65 12.93 4.75
C LEU A 46 0.91 12.00 5.94
N LEU A 47 1.36 10.78 5.65
CA LEU A 47 1.78 9.86 6.69
C LEU A 47 3.23 10.18 7.10
N GLY A 48 3.38 10.52 8.38
CA GLY A 48 4.61 11.04 8.96
C GLY A 48 4.59 12.57 9.10
N SER A 49 5.70 13.14 9.59
CA SER A 49 5.78 14.59 9.89
C SER A 49 6.35 15.43 8.74
N MET A 50 6.95 14.79 7.72
CA MET A 50 7.67 15.49 6.66
C MET A 50 7.63 14.73 5.34
N GLU A 51 7.43 15.47 4.25
CA GLU A 51 7.46 14.94 2.89
C GLU A 51 8.83 14.32 2.54
N GLY A 52 8.83 13.35 1.64
CA GLY A 52 10.03 12.73 1.11
C GLY A 52 10.66 11.67 2.02
N GLN A 53 10.06 11.38 3.17
CA GLN A 53 10.54 10.36 4.13
C GLN A 53 9.94 8.97 3.93
N GLY A 54 9.03 8.79 2.98
CA GLY A 54 8.25 7.56 2.77
C GLY A 54 9.10 6.31 2.55
N PHE A 55 10.22 6.42 1.83
CA PHE A 55 11.09 5.26 1.63
C PHE A 55 11.72 4.78 2.94
N PHE A 56 12.20 5.70 3.79
CA PHE A 56 12.74 5.35 5.11
C PHE A 56 11.69 4.77 6.03
N GLN A 57 10.46 5.30 5.98
CA GLN A 57 9.32 4.75 6.72
C GLN A 57 9.04 3.30 6.30
N LEU A 58 8.97 3.01 4.99
CA LEU A 58 8.79 1.64 4.50
C LEU A 58 9.93 0.71 4.93
N MET A 59 11.18 1.17 4.90
CA MET A 59 12.34 0.35 5.29
C MET A 59 12.33 -0.04 6.78
N GLN A 60 11.69 0.75 7.65
CA GLN A 60 11.57 0.43 9.07
C GLN A 60 10.65 -0.79 9.31
N GLU A 61 9.60 -0.94 8.50
CA GLU A 61 8.60 -2.00 8.66
C GLU A 61 8.95 -3.31 7.92
N LEU A 62 9.72 -3.24 6.83
CA LEU A 62 10.10 -4.41 6.02
C LEU A 62 10.67 -5.61 6.81
N PRO A 63 11.51 -5.43 7.86
CA PRO A 63 12.00 -6.57 8.65
C PRO A 63 10.87 -7.35 9.33
N ALA A 64 9.87 -6.67 9.87
CA ALA A 64 8.72 -7.30 10.52
C ALA A 64 7.85 -8.05 9.50
N GLU A 65 7.59 -7.44 8.34
CA GLU A 65 6.84 -8.08 7.24
C GLU A 65 7.54 -9.37 6.75
N ARG A 66 8.87 -9.35 6.60
CA ARG A 66 9.66 -10.53 6.20
C ARG A 66 9.55 -11.67 7.21
N LEU A 67 9.58 -11.35 8.51
CA LEU A 67 9.40 -12.35 9.55
C LEU A 67 8.01 -12.98 9.47
N GLN A 68 6.95 -12.18 9.26
CA GLN A 68 5.59 -12.68 9.12
C GLN A 68 5.43 -13.64 7.93
N VAL A 69 6.03 -13.34 6.79
CA VAL A 69 6.04 -14.24 5.62
C VAL A 69 6.71 -15.57 5.96
N ALA A 70 7.86 -15.55 6.64
CA ALA A 70 8.57 -16.77 7.04
C ALA A 70 7.75 -17.63 8.01
N LEU A 71 7.12 -17.01 9.01
CA LEU A 71 6.27 -17.72 9.97
C LEU A 71 5.07 -18.38 9.28
N THR A 72 4.41 -17.65 8.37
CA THR A 72 3.28 -18.19 7.60
C THR A 72 3.72 -19.38 6.74
N ALA A 73 4.91 -19.33 6.14
CA ALA A 73 5.43 -20.41 5.33
C ALA A 73 5.80 -21.67 6.14
N VAL A 74 6.30 -21.51 7.37
CA VAL A 74 6.65 -22.66 8.24
C VAL A 74 5.41 -23.30 8.88
N ALA A 75 4.36 -22.52 9.14
CA ALA A 75 3.15 -23.00 9.78
C ALA A 75 2.14 -23.65 8.81
N ALA A 76 2.28 -23.41 7.50
CA ALA A 76 1.35 -23.84 6.46
C ALA A 76 1.46 -25.32 6.08
#